data_AF-A0A1V5FX21-F1
#
_entry.id   AF-A0A1V5FX21-F1
#
_cell.length_a   1.000
_cell.length_b   1.000
_cell.length_c   1.000
_cell.angle_alpha   90.00
_cell.angle_beta   90.00
_cell.angle_gamma   90.00
#
_symmetry.space_group_name_H-M   'P 1'
#
loop_
_entity.id
_entity.type
_entity.pdbx_description
1 polymer ?
#
loop_
_entity_poly.entity_id
_entity_poly.type
_entity_poly.pdbx_seq_one_letter_code
_entity_poly.pdbx_strand_id
1 'polypeptide(L)'
;MDTPSAEAASPMLTNLFILDIRIDIGIFNLICLSPSEPPLHPNILQAVREPVCFDLLPHRPTCMSIDALSQREELLNALTHGVGALASAIGGAVLITLAAVYGDTWQVVSASVFVATLLLLYTASTLYHAFRHERIKAKLKIFDHCAIFLLIAGTYTPFTLIGLRESWGWTLFGVIWTLAVLGVVFKLFFTGRFPRLSTMMYIAMGWLVVIAAKPMMENLSMEALAWLLAGGLAYTLGTVFYHFERLPYSHAIWHLFVLAGSAAHFVAVSTQVLPQGI
;
A
#
# COMPACT_ATOMS: atom_id res chain seq x y z
N MET A 1 -31.54 0.64 -33.92
CA MET A 1 -31.14 -0.20 -32.76
C MET A 1 -30.18 0.66 -31.98
N ASP A 2 -30.72 1.37 -31.00
CA ASP A 2 -30.01 2.41 -30.25
C ASP A 2 -29.05 1.77 -29.26
N THR A 3 -27.77 2.11 -29.37
CA THR A 3 -26.76 1.80 -28.36
C THR A 3 -26.99 2.69 -27.13
N PRO A 4 -27.04 2.16 -25.90
CA PRO A 4 -27.19 3.02 -24.72
C PRO A 4 -25.91 3.84 -24.50
N SER A 5 -26.12 5.14 -24.30
CA SER A 5 -25.16 6.22 -24.13
C SER A 5 -24.12 5.96 -23.01
N ALA A 6 -22.84 6.03 -23.36
CA ALA A 6 -21.69 6.11 -22.44
C ALA A 6 -21.60 7.47 -21.68
N GLU A 7 -22.56 8.36 -21.86
CA GLU A 7 -22.47 9.77 -21.44
C GLU A 7 -22.96 10.05 -20.00
N ALA A 8 -23.62 9.07 -19.35
CA ALA A 8 -24.17 9.26 -18.00
C ALA A 8 -23.20 8.90 -16.85
N ALA A 9 -22.10 8.19 -17.12
CA ALA A 9 -21.20 7.69 -16.05
C ALA A 9 -20.07 8.67 -15.68
N SER A 10 -19.72 9.61 -16.56
CA SER A 10 -18.62 10.57 -16.37
C SER A 10 -18.77 11.50 -15.15
N PRO A 11 -19.93 12.14 -14.88
CA PRO A 11 -20.04 13.09 -13.77
C PRO A 11 -20.02 12.40 -12.40
N MET A 12 -20.54 11.17 -12.30
CA MET A 12 -20.55 10.42 -11.04
C MET A 12 -19.13 10.03 -10.62
N LEU A 13 -18.32 9.51 -11.54
CA LEU A 13 -16.91 9.23 -11.26
C LEU A 13 -16.12 10.50 -10.97
N THR A 14 -16.32 11.57 -11.74
CA THR A 14 -15.63 12.84 -11.49
C THR A 14 -15.93 13.34 -10.08
N ASN A 15 -17.18 13.25 -9.63
CA ASN A 15 -17.57 13.59 -8.27
C ASN A 15 -16.98 12.63 -7.23
N LEU A 16 -16.86 11.34 -7.54
CA LEU A 16 -16.25 10.34 -6.67
C LEU A 16 -14.74 10.63 -6.50
N PHE A 17 -14.02 10.88 -7.59
CA PHE A 17 -12.61 11.29 -7.59
C PHE A 17 -12.39 12.60 -6.82
N ILE A 18 -13.27 13.61 -6.98
CA ILE A 18 -13.19 14.87 -6.23
C ILE A 18 -13.47 14.65 -4.74
N LEU A 19 -14.45 13.81 -4.40
CA LEU A 19 -14.75 13.46 -3.02
C LEU A 19 -13.56 12.74 -2.38
N ASP A 20 -12.90 11.87 -3.13
CA ASP A 20 -11.71 11.13 -2.71
C ASP A 20 -10.56 12.07 -2.33
N ILE A 21 -10.21 12.99 -3.25
CA ILE A 21 -9.20 14.03 -2.99
C ILE A 21 -9.52 14.81 -1.70
N ARG A 22 -10.79 15.11 -1.42
CA ARG A 22 -11.19 15.79 -0.19
C ARG A 22 -11.03 14.90 1.05
N ILE A 23 -11.36 13.62 0.95
CA ILE A 23 -11.17 12.63 2.02
C ILE A 23 -9.67 12.50 2.32
N ASP A 24 -8.83 12.35 1.31
CA ASP A 24 -7.38 12.21 1.50
C ASP A 24 -6.72 13.47 2.03
N ILE A 25 -7.14 14.67 1.59
CA ILE A 25 -6.68 15.92 2.21
C ILE A 25 -7.06 15.98 3.69
N GLY A 26 -8.26 15.49 4.04
CA GLY A 26 -8.70 15.35 5.43
C GLY A 26 -7.81 14.38 6.22
N ILE A 27 -7.52 13.21 5.68
CA ILE A 27 -6.65 12.19 6.27
C ILE A 27 -5.21 12.72 6.39
N PHE A 28 -4.71 13.40 5.37
CA PHE A 28 -3.39 14.00 5.35
C PHE A 28 -3.23 15.05 6.45
N ASN A 29 -4.22 15.92 6.61
CA ASN A 29 -4.24 16.88 7.71
C ASN A 29 -4.28 16.17 9.06
N LEU A 30 -5.07 15.09 9.20
CA LEU A 30 -5.12 14.30 10.42
C LEU A 30 -3.76 13.67 10.76
N ILE A 31 -3.04 13.13 9.78
CA ILE A 31 -1.69 12.55 9.94
C ILE A 31 -0.68 13.63 10.36
N CYS A 32 -0.76 14.82 9.75
CA CYS A 32 0.12 15.94 10.06
C CYS A 32 -0.14 16.52 11.46
N LEU A 33 -1.38 16.49 11.93
CA LEU A 33 -1.81 17.01 13.23
C LEU A 33 -1.65 16.00 14.37
N SER A 34 -1.40 14.72 14.07
CA SER A 34 -1.08 13.73 15.10
C SER A 34 0.22 14.13 15.82
N PRO A 35 0.22 14.33 17.15
CA PRO A 35 1.40 14.80 17.88
C PRO A 35 2.60 13.87 17.63
N SER A 36 3.77 14.40 17.25
CA SER A 36 5.02 13.62 17.33
C SER A 36 5.29 13.35 18.79
N GLU A 37 5.31 12.08 19.19
CA GLU A 37 5.97 11.77 20.44
C GLU A 37 7.43 12.25 20.33
N PRO A 38 7.93 13.02 21.32
CA PRO A 38 9.35 13.34 21.37
C PRO A 38 10.16 12.05 21.48
N PRO A 39 11.41 12.01 20.97
CA PRO A 39 12.26 10.84 21.11
C PRO A 39 12.38 10.48 22.60
N LEU A 40 11.95 9.27 22.96
CA LEU A 40 11.96 8.79 24.33
C LEU A 40 13.40 8.79 24.86
N HIS A 41 13.67 9.62 25.86
CA HIS A 41 14.93 9.59 26.59
C HIS A 41 15.06 8.21 27.27
N PRO A 42 16.23 7.54 27.23
CA PRO A 42 16.41 6.17 27.73
C PRO A 42 16.10 5.96 29.23
N ASN A 43 15.85 7.04 29.98
CA ASN A 43 15.56 7.01 31.41
C ASN A 43 14.06 6.95 31.75
N ILE A 44 13.14 6.96 30.78
CA ILE A 44 11.68 6.91 31.03
C ILE A 44 11.12 5.46 30.98
N LEU A 45 11.88 4.51 30.42
CA LEU A 45 11.49 3.09 30.35
C LEU A 45 11.38 2.38 31.71
N GLN A 46 11.71 3.05 32.83
CA GLN A 46 11.47 2.54 34.18
C GLN A 46 10.14 2.98 34.81
N ALA A 47 9.44 3.99 34.27
CA ALA A 47 8.29 4.61 34.96
C ALA A 47 6.89 4.25 34.41
N VAL A 48 6.78 3.56 33.27
CA VAL A 48 5.49 3.14 32.67
C VAL A 48 5.48 1.63 32.48
N ARG A 49 5.69 0.90 33.58
CA ARG A 49 5.68 -0.57 33.62
C ARG A 49 4.45 -1.10 34.35
N GLU A 50 3.36 -0.35 34.35
CA GLU A 50 2.09 -0.84 34.86
C GLU A 50 1.34 -1.61 33.75
N PRO A 51 0.98 -2.88 33.96
CA PRO A 51 0.22 -3.63 32.99
C PRO A 51 -1.19 -3.03 32.88
N VAL A 52 -1.67 -2.83 31.66
CA VAL A 52 -3.06 -2.43 31.39
C VAL A 52 -3.96 -3.62 31.77
N CYS A 53 -4.39 -3.68 33.03
CA CYS A 53 -5.41 -4.61 33.49
C CYS A 53 -6.78 -3.94 33.26
N PHE A 54 -7.55 -4.43 32.29
CA PHE A 54 -8.93 -4.01 32.07
C PHE A 54 -9.80 -4.72 33.10
N ASP A 55 -10.18 -4.03 34.17
CA ASP A 55 -11.05 -4.55 35.22
C ASP A 55 -12.49 -4.71 34.72
N LEU A 56 -12.74 -5.79 33.97
CA LEU A 56 -14.08 -6.35 33.79
C LEU A 56 -14.00 -7.85 34.07
N LEU A 57 -14.35 -8.23 35.31
CA LEU A 57 -14.69 -9.56 35.87
C LEU A 57 -13.75 -10.05 36.98
N PRO A 58 -14.30 -10.50 38.14
CA PRO A 58 -13.51 -10.76 39.35
C PRO A 58 -12.78 -12.12 39.37
N HIS A 59 -12.69 -12.87 38.27
CA HIS A 59 -12.00 -14.15 38.25
C HIS A 59 -11.05 -14.30 37.04
N ARG A 60 -9.76 -14.13 37.35
CA ARG A 60 -8.55 -14.29 36.51
C ARG A 60 -8.22 -13.11 35.59
N PRO A 61 -7.50 -12.08 36.07
CA PRO A 61 -6.74 -11.23 35.17
C PRO A 61 -5.59 -12.07 34.61
N THR A 62 -5.76 -12.64 33.41
CA THR A 62 -4.62 -12.95 32.55
C THR A 62 -4.04 -11.62 32.09
N CYS A 63 -3.35 -10.92 33.00
CA CYS A 63 -2.64 -9.68 32.70
C CYS A 63 -1.47 -10.12 31.79
N MET A 64 -1.64 -9.98 30.47
CA MET A 64 -0.62 -10.33 29.48
C MET A 64 0.56 -9.37 29.67
N SER A 65 1.79 -9.89 29.75
CA SER A 65 2.96 -9.00 29.80
C SER A 65 3.08 -8.22 28.49
N ILE A 66 3.55 -6.97 28.58
CA ILE A 66 3.77 -6.10 27.41
C ILE A 66 4.65 -6.80 26.36
N ASP A 67 5.66 -7.56 26.80
CA ASP A 67 6.53 -8.34 25.91
C ASP A 67 5.78 -9.46 25.17
N ALA A 68 4.80 -10.10 25.80
CA ALA A 68 3.99 -11.14 25.18
C ALA A 68 2.97 -10.55 24.18
N LEU A 69 2.44 -9.36 24.46
CA LEU A 69 1.58 -8.62 23.53
C LEU A 69 2.37 -8.21 22.28
N SER A 70 3.53 -7.58 22.46
CA SER A 70 4.42 -7.17 21.36
C SER A 70 4.82 -8.36 20.48
N GLN A 71 5.13 -9.52 21.07
CA GLN A 71 5.45 -10.72 20.29
C GLN A 71 4.27 -11.25 19.46
N ARG A 72 3.05 -11.15 19.98
CA ARG A 72 1.84 -11.54 19.24
C ARG A 72 1.56 -10.59 18.09
N GLU A 73 1.74 -9.29 18.31
CA GLU A 73 1.60 -8.27 17.27
C GLU A 73 2.59 -8.52 16.12
N GLU A 74 3.88 -8.72 16.43
CA GLU A 74 4.90 -9.05 15.44
C GLU A 74 4.57 -10.35 14.67
N LEU A 75 4.05 -11.37 15.36
CA LEU A 75 3.61 -12.60 14.71
C LEU A 75 2.43 -12.37 13.75
N LEU A 76 1.42 -11.60 14.17
CA LEU A 76 0.27 -11.27 13.31
C LEU A 76 0.71 -10.42 12.12
N ASN A 77 1.63 -9.49 12.31
CA ASN A 77 2.20 -8.67 11.25
C ASN A 77 2.94 -9.54 10.23
N ALA A 78 3.76 -10.49 10.70
CA ALA A 78 4.45 -11.44 9.83
C ALA A 78 3.48 -12.39 9.10
N LEU A 79 2.44 -12.90 9.76
CA LEU A 79 1.47 -13.80 9.15
C LEU A 79 0.61 -13.12 8.09
N THR A 80 0.10 -11.91 8.37
CA THR A 80 -0.72 -11.16 7.43
C THR A 80 0.04 -10.90 6.13
N HIS A 81 1.26 -10.37 6.22
CA HIS A 81 2.08 -10.14 5.04
C HIS A 81 2.68 -11.42 4.44
N GLY A 82 2.87 -12.48 5.22
CA GLY A 82 3.26 -13.79 4.71
C GLY A 82 2.18 -14.40 3.80
N VAL A 83 0.91 -14.26 4.18
CA VAL A 83 -0.23 -14.60 3.31
C VAL A 83 -0.22 -13.74 2.04
N GLY A 84 0.04 -12.43 2.18
CA GLY A 84 0.22 -11.54 1.04
C GLY A 84 1.33 -11.97 0.08
N ALA A 85 2.46 -12.45 0.60
CA ALA A 85 3.59 -12.93 -0.19
C ALA A 85 3.20 -14.19 -0.99
N LEU A 86 2.53 -15.15 -0.34
CA LEU A 86 2.05 -16.36 -1.00
C LEU A 86 0.98 -16.05 -2.06
N ALA A 87 0.02 -15.17 -1.74
CA ALA A 87 -1.00 -14.73 -2.67
C ALA A 87 -0.39 -14.02 -3.88
N SER A 88 0.62 -13.16 -3.65
CA SER A 88 1.35 -12.47 -4.72
C SER A 88 2.14 -13.44 -5.60
N ALA A 89 2.71 -14.50 -5.02
CA ALA A 89 3.43 -15.53 -5.77
C ALA A 89 2.48 -16.32 -6.67
N ILE A 90 1.39 -16.84 -6.09
CA ILE A 90 0.43 -17.70 -6.79
C ILE A 90 -0.35 -16.88 -7.83
N GLY A 91 -0.98 -15.79 -7.39
CA GLY A 91 -1.75 -14.91 -8.28
C GLY A 91 -0.85 -14.28 -9.34
N GLY A 92 0.34 -13.83 -8.96
CA GLY A 92 1.30 -13.25 -9.90
C GLY A 92 1.80 -14.24 -10.95
N ALA A 93 2.09 -15.49 -10.57
CA ALA A 93 2.44 -16.53 -11.52
C ALA A 93 1.31 -16.80 -12.52
N VAL A 94 0.06 -16.85 -12.05
CA VAL A 94 -1.12 -16.99 -12.92
C VAL A 94 -1.23 -15.80 -13.87
N LEU A 95 -1.17 -14.57 -13.35
CA LEU A 95 -1.32 -13.35 -14.14
C LEU A 95 -0.24 -13.23 -15.22
N ILE A 96 1.03 -13.46 -14.87
CA ILE A 96 2.14 -13.43 -15.83
C ILE A 96 2.00 -14.53 -16.87
N THR A 97 1.58 -15.74 -16.48
CA THR A 97 1.37 -16.84 -17.41
C THR A 97 0.25 -16.52 -18.40
N LEU A 98 -0.89 -16.02 -17.92
CA LEU A 98 -2.00 -15.62 -18.78
C LEU A 98 -1.60 -14.46 -19.70
N ALA A 99 -0.85 -13.47 -19.20
CA ALA A 99 -0.28 -12.40 -20.03
C ALA A 99 0.65 -12.96 -21.12
N ALA A 100 1.44 -13.98 -20.82
CA ALA A 100 2.35 -14.60 -21.78
C ALA A 100 1.63 -15.46 -22.83
N VAL A 101 0.49 -16.05 -22.46
CA VAL A 101 -0.32 -16.89 -23.37
C VAL A 101 -1.19 -16.03 -24.29
N TYR A 102 -1.81 -14.97 -23.76
CA TYR A 102 -2.86 -14.23 -24.46
C TYR A 102 -2.50 -12.78 -24.79
N GLY A 103 -1.42 -12.25 -24.23
CA GLY A 103 -1.02 -10.85 -24.36
C GLY A 103 0.24 -10.64 -25.19
N ASP A 104 0.73 -9.40 -25.16
CA ASP A 104 1.97 -8.97 -25.80
C ASP A 104 3.11 -8.74 -24.79
N THR A 105 4.29 -8.34 -25.30
CA THR A 105 5.46 -8.07 -24.46
C THR A 105 5.21 -6.99 -23.42
N TRP A 106 4.40 -5.97 -23.71
CA TRP A 106 4.10 -4.89 -22.77
C TRP A 106 3.24 -5.38 -21.61
N GLN A 107 2.26 -6.23 -21.89
CA GLN A 107 1.43 -6.86 -20.87
C GLN A 107 2.27 -7.78 -19.96
N VAL A 108 3.13 -8.62 -20.53
CA VAL A 108 4.02 -9.50 -19.76
C VAL A 108 5.00 -8.73 -18.89
N VAL A 109 5.69 -7.73 -19.45
CA VAL A 109 6.67 -6.93 -18.70
C VAL A 109 5.99 -6.14 -17.59
N SER A 110 4.86 -5.50 -17.88
CA SER A 110 4.15 -4.70 -16.88
C SER A 110 3.59 -5.56 -15.75
N ALA A 111 3.01 -6.71 -16.06
CA ALA A 111 2.56 -7.68 -15.07
C ALA A 111 3.73 -8.18 -14.21
N SER A 112 4.87 -8.48 -14.83
CA SER A 112 6.07 -8.96 -14.13
C SER A 112 6.61 -7.91 -13.16
N VAL A 113 6.67 -6.64 -13.56
CA VAL A 113 7.12 -5.54 -12.70
C VAL A 113 6.17 -5.36 -11.52
N PHE A 114 4.85 -5.31 -11.77
CA PHE A 114 3.85 -5.21 -10.71
C PHE A 114 3.96 -6.37 -9.71
N VAL A 115 3.96 -7.61 -10.19
CA VAL A 115 4.07 -8.82 -9.35
C VAL A 115 5.39 -8.86 -8.58
N ALA A 116 6.51 -8.52 -9.21
CA ALA A 116 7.81 -8.50 -8.55
C ALA A 116 7.84 -7.52 -7.39
N THR A 117 7.24 -6.33 -7.56
CA THR A 117 7.18 -5.33 -6.48
C THR A 117 6.22 -5.73 -5.36
N LEU A 118 5.10 -6.39 -5.66
CA LEU A 118 4.21 -6.99 -4.65
C LEU A 118 4.94 -8.06 -3.83
N LEU A 119 5.58 -9.01 -4.51
CA LEU A 119 6.38 -10.06 -3.87
C LEU A 119 7.48 -9.48 -3.00
N LEU A 120 8.17 -8.46 -3.50
CA LEU A 120 9.22 -7.76 -2.78
C LEU A 120 8.69 -7.13 -1.49
N LEU A 121 7.59 -6.36 -1.55
CA LEU A 121 6.99 -5.73 -0.37
C LEU A 121 6.61 -6.78 0.67
N TYR A 122 5.78 -7.74 0.28
CA TYR A 122 5.23 -8.69 1.23
C TYR A 122 6.31 -9.59 1.83
N THR A 123 7.31 -9.99 1.04
CA THR A 123 8.45 -10.76 1.55
C THR A 123 9.30 -9.91 2.48
N ALA A 124 9.65 -8.68 2.11
CA ALA A 124 10.43 -7.77 2.94
C ALA A 124 9.77 -7.54 4.31
N SER A 125 8.46 -7.29 4.31
CA SER A 125 7.68 -7.05 5.51
C SER A 125 7.56 -8.30 6.40
N THR A 126 7.30 -9.46 5.78
CA THR A 126 7.26 -10.74 6.50
C THR A 126 8.58 -11.01 7.21
N LEU A 127 9.71 -10.80 6.51
CA LEU A 127 11.04 -10.97 7.09
C LEU A 127 11.30 -9.96 8.21
N TYR A 128 10.94 -8.69 8.02
CA TYR A 128 11.10 -7.65 9.04
C TYR A 128 10.41 -8.02 10.37
N HIS A 129 9.18 -8.52 10.31
CA HIS A 129 8.41 -8.88 11.50
C HIS A 129 8.77 -10.26 12.07
N ALA A 130 9.23 -11.20 11.23
CA ALA A 130 9.63 -12.53 11.69
C ALA A 130 10.98 -12.53 12.43
N PHE A 131 11.92 -11.66 12.05
CA PHE A 131 13.27 -11.65 12.62
C PHE A 131 13.34 -10.86 13.93
N ARG A 132 13.99 -11.46 14.95
CA ARG A 132 14.15 -10.86 16.29
C ARG A 132 15.53 -10.23 16.54
N HIS A 133 16.53 -10.56 15.73
CA HIS A 133 17.88 -10.05 15.95
C HIS A 133 17.97 -8.57 15.54
N GLU A 134 18.19 -7.69 16.51
CA GLU A 134 18.16 -6.22 16.38
C GLU A 134 18.86 -5.67 15.13
N ARG A 135 20.11 -6.09 14.87
CA ARG A 135 20.89 -5.59 13.72
C ARG A 135 20.31 -6.00 12.37
N ILE A 136 19.74 -7.20 12.29
CA ILE A 136 19.12 -7.71 11.06
C ILE A 136 17.74 -7.06 10.90
N LYS A 137 16.95 -6.99 11.99
CA LYS A 137 15.64 -6.35 12.01
C LYS A 137 15.72 -4.89 11.57
N ALA A 138 16.73 -4.14 12.03
CA ALA A 138 16.95 -2.76 11.59
C ALA A 138 17.16 -2.65 10.07
N LYS A 139 17.95 -3.54 9.46
CA LYS A 139 18.16 -3.55 8.00
C LYS A 139 16.89 -3.95 7.24
N LEU A 140 16.19 -4.97 7.72
CA LEU A 140 14.93 -5.44 7.12
C LEU A 140 13.84 -4.36 7.19
N LYS A 141 13.80 -3.56 8.27
CA LYS A 141 12.90 -2.40 8.38
C LYS A 141 13.15 -1.36 7.28
N ILE A 142 14.40 -1.11 6.94
CA ILE A 142 14.76 -0.18 5.85
C ILE A 142 14.27 -0.75 4.53
N PHE A 143 14.56 -2.04 4.31
CA PHE A 143 14.18 -2.74 3.09
C PHE A 143 12.66 -2.78 2.88
N ASP A 144 11.91 -3.09 3.94
CA ASP A 144 10.44 -3.08 3.98
C ASP A 144 9.88 -1.70 3.58
N HIS A 145 10.38 -0.63 4.21
CA HIS A 145 9.95 0.71 3.84
C HIS A 145 10.34 1.13 2.41
N CYS A 146 11.51 0.69 1.91
CA CYS A 146 11.90 0.94 0.53
C CYS A 146 10.96 0.23 -0.47
N ALA A 147 10.52 -0.98 -0.12
CA ALA A 147 9.63 -1.76 -0.98
C ALA A 147 8.26 -1.10 -1.18
N ILE A 148 7.79 -0.25 -0.25
CA ILE A 148 6.55 0.54 -0.43
C ILE A 148 6.68 1.51 -1.61
N PHE A 149 7.80 2.24 -1.73
CA PHE A 149 8.03 3.12 -2.89
C PHE A 149 8.02 2.33 -4.21
N LEU A 150 8.67 1.17 -4.21
CA LEU A 150 8.74 0.32 -5.39
C LEU A 150 7.37 -0.26 -5.74
N LEU A 151 6.57 -0.69 -4.76
CA LEU A 151 5.21 -1.17 -5.02
C LEU A 151 4.33 -0.08 -5.63
N ILE A 152 4.39 1.15 -5.12
CA ILE A 152 3.62 2.26 -5.71
C ILE A 152 4.05 2.47 -7.17
N ALA A 153 5.34 2.39 -7.50
CA ALA A 153 5.76 2.47 -8.90
C ALA A 153 5.32 1.25 -9.74
N GLY A 154 5.38 0.06 -9.15
CA GLY A 154 4.94 -1.18 -9.77
C GLY A 154 3.44 -1.18 -10.08
N THR A 155 2.59 -0.64 -9.20
CA THR A 155 1.14 -0.55 -9.43
C THR A 155 0.80 0.38 -10.59
N TYR A 156 1.57 1.44 -10.82
CA TYR A 156 1.38 2.35 -11.96
C TYR A 156 1.84 1.78 -13.30
N THR A 157 2.76 0.82 -13.29
CA THR A 157 3.43 0.35 -14.51
C THR A 157 2.45 -0.22 -15.55
N PRO A 158 1.50 -1.10 -15.22
CA PRO A 158 0.49 -1.59 -16.18
C PRO A 158 -0.38 -0.48 -16.78
N PHE A 159 -0.82 0.47 -15.96
CA PHE A 159 -1.65 1.58 -16.44
C PHE A 159 -0.89 2.51 -17.39
N THR A 160 0.37 2.78 -17.09
CA THR A 160 1.19 3.71 -17.87
C THR A 160 1.74 3.09 -19.14
N LEU A 161 2.11 1.81 -19.14
CA LEU A 161 2.72 1.13 -20.29
C LEU A 161 1.72 0.36 -21.16
N ILE A 162 0.48 0.16 -20.70
CA ILE A 162 -0.59 -0.48 -21.48
C ILE A 162 -1.68 0.54 -21.78
N GLY A 163 -2.46 0.94 -20.76
CA GLY A 163 -3.65 1.79 -20.95
C GLY A 163 -3.35 3.19 -21.47
N LEU A 164 -2.28 3.83 -20.99
CA LEU A 164 -1.91 5.20 -21.36
C LEU A 164 -0.73 5.31 -22.33
N ARG A 165 -0.30 4.18 -22.92
CA ARG A 165 0.99 4.09 -23.65
C ARG A 165 1.16 5.15 -24.73
N GLU A 166 0.11 5.37 -25.53
CA GLU A 166 0.13 6.30 -26.68
C GLU A 166 -0.11 7.77 -26.29
N SER A 167 -0.33 8.06 -25.00
CA SER A 167 -0.63 9.41 -24.51
C SER A 167 0.42 9.90 -23.51
N TRP A 168 0.03 10.12 -22.25
CA TRP A 168 0.89 10.61 -21.17
C TRP A 168 1.59 9.48 -20.38
N GLY A 169 1.43 8.22 -20.80
CA GLY A 169 1.91 7.04 -20.09
C GLY A 169 3.40 7.09 -19.75
N TRP A 170 4.27 7.37 -20.73
CA TRP A 170 5.72 7.43 -20.52
C TRP A 170 6.16 8.54 -19.56
N THR A 171 5.51 9.70 -19.63
CA THR A 171 5.78 10.82 -18.71
C THR A 171 5.42 10.43 -17.29
N LEU A 172 4.21 9.90 -17.06
CA LEU A 172 3.77 9.48 -15.73
C LEU A 172 4.62 8.33 -15.20
N PHE A 173 4.97 7.35 -16.04
CA PHE A 173 5.88 6.27 -15.71
C PHE A 173 7.25 6.79 -15.23
N GLY A 174 7.87 7.68 -16.01
CA GLY A 174 9.17 8.26 -15.68
C GLY A 174 9.15 9.07 -14.38
N VAL A 175 8.10 9.88 -14.16
CA VAL A 175 7.92 10.64 -12.92
C VAL A 175 7.80 9.72 -11.70
N ILE A 176 6.92 8.73 -11.77
CA ILE A 176 6.65 7.80 -10.66
C ILE A 176 7.89 6.97 -10.31
N TRP A 177 8.58 6.41 -11.30
CA TRP A 177 9.79 5.62 -11.05
C TRP A 177 10.94 6.48 -10.53
N THR A 178 11.08 7.71 -11.02
CA THR A 178 12.08 8.66 -10.49
C THR A 178 11.79 8.97 -9.02
N LEU A 179 10.54 9.29 -8.68
CA LEU A 179 10.13 9.54 -7.30
C LEU A 179 10.33 8.31 -6.40
N ALA A 180 10.07 7.11 -6.91
CA ALA A 180 10.30 5.87 -6.17
C ALA A 180 11.80 5.67 -5.87
N VAL A 181 12.68 5.87 -6.85
CA VAL A 181 14.13 5.79 -6.65
C VAL A 181 14.60 6.85 -5.65
N LEU A 182 14.14 8.09 -5.78
CA LEU A 182 14.45 9.16 -4.82
C LEU A 182 13.95 8.82 -3.41
N GLY A 183 12.76 8.22 -3.30
CA GLY A 183 12.19 7.75 -2.05
C GLY A 183 13.01 6.63 -1.39
N VAL A 184 13.46 5.64 -2.18
CA VAL A 184 14.36 4.58 -1.72
C VAL A 184 15.67 5.17 -1.23
N VAL A 185 16.30 6.06 -2.01
CA VAL A 185 17.54 6.76 -1.62
C VAL A 185 17.32 7.55 -0.33
N PHE A 186 16.25 8.33 -0.24
CA PHE A 186 15.89 9.06 0.97
C PHE A 186 15.78 8.11 2.17
N LYS A 187 15.14 6.95 2.00
CA LYS A 187 14.96 6.03 3.12
C LYS A 187 16.27 5.38 3.55
N LEU A 188 17.16 5.03 2.62
CA LEU A 188 18.49 4.49 2.94
C LEU A 188 19.33 5.46 3.79
N PHE A 189 19.26 6.77 3.53
CA PHE A 189 20.07 7.78 4.26
C PHE A 189 19.39 8.35 5.51
N PHE A 190 18.05 8.44 5.53
CA PHE A 190 17.28 9.13 6.58
C PHE A 190 16.35 8.20 7.37
N THR A 191 16.68 6.90 7.44
CA THR A 191 15.90 5.90 8.19
C THR A 191 15.63 6.36 9.63
N GLY A 192 14.37 6.21 10.07
CA GLY A 192 13.97 6.45 11.45
C GLY A 192 13.85 7.92 11.86
N ARG A 193 14.32 8.88 11.04
CA ARG A 193 14.31 10.30 11.40
C ARG A 193 13.01 11.03 11.04
N PHE A 194 12.39 10.68 9.91
CA PHE A 194 11.20 11.37 9.39
C PHE A 194 10.10 10.39 8.94
N PRO A 195 9.46 9.63 9.85
CA PRO A 195 8.45 8.63 9.50
C PRO A 195 7.24 9.26 8.77
N ARG A 196 6.71 10.38 9.27
CA ARG A 196 5.57 11.07 8.64
C ARG A 196 5.86 11.57 7.24
N LEU A 197 7.04 12.17 7.04
CA LEU A 197 7.44 12.65 5.71
C LEU A 197 7.48 11.50 4.70
N SER A 198 7.98 10.32 5.08
CA SER A 198 7.93 9.16 4.20
C SER A 198 6.49 8.76 3.87
N THR A 199 5.59 8.73 4.86
CA THR A 199 4.19 8.40 4.60
C THR A 199 3.50 9.43 3.71
N MET A 200 3.80 10.71 3.89
CA MET A 200 3.32 11.78 3.02
C MET A 200 3.83 11.60 1.58
N MET A 201 5.09 11.21 1.40
CA MET A 201 5.63 10.90 0.08
C MET A 201 4.92 9.69 -0.56
N TYR A 202 4.62 8.64 0.21
CA TYR A 202 3.86 7.49 -0.29
C TYR A 202 2.47 7.90 -0.78
N ILE A 203 1.72 8.65 0.03
CA ILE A 203 0.37 9.11 -0.32
C ILE A 203 0.44 10.03 -1.55
N ALA A 204 1.32 11.04 -1.53
CA ALA A 204 1.46 11.97 -2.64
C ALA A 204 1.81 11.26 -3.95
N MET A 205 2.74 10.31 -3.91
CA MET A 205 3.13 9.52 -5.08
C MET A 205 1.98 8.61 -5.55
N GLY A 206 1.24 8.00 -4.61
CA GLY A 206 0.08 7.16 -4.90
C GLY A 206 -1.07 7.92 -5.59
N TRP A 207 -1.23 9.21 -5.33
CA TRP A 207 -2.31 10.05 -5.88
C TRP A 207 -1.95 10.81 -7.16
N LEU A 208 -0.72 10.71 -7.67
CA LEU A 208 -0.33 11.38 -8.92
C LEU A 208 -1.17 10.96 -10.14
N VAL A 209 -1.79 9.78 -10.11
CA VAL A 209 -2.71 9.29 -11.14
C VAL A 209 -3.90 10.23 -11.36
N VAL A 210 -4.30 11.01 -10.36
CA VAL A 210 -5.37 12.03 -10.48
C VAL A 210 -5.02 13.10 -11.51
N ILE A 211 -3.74 13.44 -11.65
CA ILE A 211 -3.29 14.39 -12.69
C ILE A 211 -3.60 13.83 -14.09
N ALA A 212 -3.55 12.50 -14.23
CA ALA A 212 -3.93 11.77 -15.43
C ALA A 212 -5.40 11.29 -15.42
N ALA A 213 -6.29 11.86 -14.59
CA ALA A 213 -7.67 11.38 -14.47
C ALA A 213 -8.44 11.38 -15.80
N LYS A 214 -8.32 12.45 -16.60
CA LYS A 214 -8.97 12.54 -17.91
C LYS A 214 -8.52 11.42 -18.86
N PRO A 215 -7.22 11.25 -19.19
CA PRO A 215 -6.80 10.16 -20.05
C PRO A 215 -7.07 8.78 -19.43
N MET A 216 -7.06 8.65 -18.10
CA MET A 216 -7.48 7.41 -17.44
C MET A 216 -8.96 7.07 -17.74
N MET A 217 -9.86 8.04 -17.62
CA MET A 217 -11.29 7.85 -17.93
C MET A 217 -11.57 7.56 -19.41
N GLU A 218 -10.73 8.07 -20.31
CA GLU A 218 -10.87 7.87 -21.75
C GLU A 218 -10.32 6.51 -22.22
N ASN A 219 -9.32 5.95 -21.53
CA ASN A 219 -8.61 4.74 -21.98
C ASN A 219 -8.89 3.49 -21.12
N LEU A 220 -9.50 3.63 -19.95
CA LEU A 220 -9.78 2.51 -19.05
C LEU A 220 -11.25 2.22 -18.88
N SER A 221 -11.54 0.94 -18.62
CA SER A 221 -12.89 0.52 -18.25
C SER A 221 -13.30 1.10 -16.89
N MET A 222 -14.61 1.31 -16.74
CA MET A 222 -15.23 1.74 -15.48
C MET A 222 -14.84 0.83 -14.31
N GLU A 223 -14.77 -0.47 -14.55
CA GLU A 223 -14.38 -1.47 -13.56
C GLU A 223 -12.93 -1.29 -13.10
N ALA A 224 -11.99 -1.10 -14.04
CA ALA A 224 -10.58 -0.88 -13.70
C ALA A 224 -10.41 0.37 -12.83
N LEU A 225 -11.11 1.45 -13.16
CA LEU A 225 -11.10 2.70 -12.41
C LEU A 225 -11.70 2.55 -11.01
N ALA A 226 -12.81 1.82 -10.88
CA ALA A 226 -13.45 1.58 -9.59
C ALA A 226 -12.55 0.77 -8.64
N TRP A 227 -11.91 -0.29 -9.14
CA TRP A 227 -10.96 -1.08 -8.35
C TRP A 227 -9.68 -0.30 -8.02
N LEU A 228 -9.18 0.52 -8.96
CA LEU A 228 -8.05 1.41 -8.71
C LEU A 228 -8.37 2.41 -7.59
N LEU A 229 -9.54 3.04 -7.64
CA LEU A 229 -10.00 3.98 -6.62
C LEU A 229 -10.18 3.31 -5.26
N ALA A 230 -10.86 2.17 -5.23
CA ALA A 230 -11.03 1.38 -4.00
C ALA A 230 -9.67 0.98 -3.38
N GLY A 231 -8.69 0.64 -4.22
CA GLY A 231 -7.33 0.35 -3.80
C GLY A 231 -6.62 1.56 -3.20
N GLY A 232 -6.65 2.71 -3.89
CA GLY A 232 -6.08 3.98 -3.41
C GLY A 232 -6.67 4.41 -2.07
N LEU A 233 -7.99 4.32 -1.92
CA LEU A 233 -8.70 4.56 -0.67
C LEU A 233 -8.28 3.62 0.45
N ALA A 234 -8.22 2.31 0.18
CA ALA A 234 -7.80 1.32 1.17
C ALA A 234 -6.38 1.61 1.68
N TYR A 235 -5.44 1.91 0.78
CA TYR A 235 -4.09 2.31 1.20
C TYR A 235 -4.11 3.59 2.02
N THR A 236 -4.83 4.62 1.60
CA THR A 236 -4.79 5.91 2.31
C THR A 236 -5.47 5.82 3.68
N LEU A 237 -6.65 5.19 3.77
CA LEU A 237 -7.36 4.97 5.04
C LEU A 237 -6.54 4.13 6.02
N GLY A 238 -5.83 3.12 5.52
CA GLY A 238 -4.94 2.33 6.35
C GLY A 238 -3.89 3.19 7.08
N THR A 239 -3.39 4.26 6.46
CA THR A 239 -2.32 5.07 7.05
C THR A 239 -2.74 5.77 8.35
N VAL A 240 -4.06 5.92 8.56
CA VAL A 240 -4.62 6.38 9.84
C VAL A 240 -4.25 5.40 10.95
N PHE A 241 -4.49 4.10 10.74
CA PHE A 241 -4.14 3.05 11.71
C PHE A 241 -2.64 2.91 11.89
N TYR A 242 -1.83 3.10 10.82
CA TYR A 242 -0.37 3.09 10.91
C TYR A 242 0.17 4.15 11.90
N HIS A 243 -0.45 5.34 11.96
CA HIS A 243 -0.03 6.41 12.88
C HIS A 243 -0.77 6.40 14.22
N PHE A 244 -1.72 5.49 14.42
CA PHE A 244 -2.53 5.42 15.62
C PHE A 244 -2.03 4.34 16.59
N GLU A 245 -0.78 4.53 17.06
CA GLU A 245 -0.02 3.57 17.88
C GLU A 245 -0.65 3.26 19.25
N ARG A 246 -1.64 4.07 19.70
CA ARG A 246 -2.37 3.85 20.96
C ARG A 246 -3.35 2.68 20.91
N LEU A 247 -3.73 2.23 19.71
CA LEU A 247 -4.65 1.11 19.53
C LEU A 247 -3.84 -0.21 19.44
N PRO A 248 -4.11 -1.21 20.29
CA PRO A 248 -3.50 -2.53 20.17
C PRO A 248 -3.77 -3.11 18.78
N TYR A 249 -2.76 -3.77 18.19
CA TYR A 249 -2.84 -4.34 16.84
C TYR A 249 -3.07 -3.34 15.70
N SER A 250 -2.90 -2.03 15.94
CA SER A 250 -3.01 -0.97 14.92
C SER A 250 -2.19 -1.26 13.66
N HIS A 251 -0.96 -1.77 13.82
CA HIS A 251 -0.09 -2.15 12.71
C HIS A 251 -0.61 -3.35 11.91
N ALA A 252 -1.21 -4.33 12.59
CA ALA A 252 -1.83 -5.47 11.91
C ALA A 252 -3.09 -5.05 11.14
N ILE A 253 -3.87 -4.12 11.69
CA ILE A 253 -5.01 -3.50 10.97
C ILE A 253 -4.51 -2.76 9.73
N TRP A 254 -3.42 -1.99 9.86
CA TRP A 254 -2.76 -1.38 8.71
C TRP A 254 -2.39 -2.42 7.64
N HIS A 255 -1.78 -3.54 8.01
CA HIS A 255 -1.46 -4.62 7.07
C HIS A 255 -2.69 -5.18 6.34
N LEU A 256 -3.84 -5.28 7.01
CA LEU A 256 -5.09 -5.71 6.37
C LEU A 256 -5.57 -4.70 5.31
N PHE A 257 -5.43 -3.39 5.58
CA PHE A 257 -5.71 -2.36 4.58
C PHE A 257 -4.73 -2.41 3.39
N VAL A 258 -3.44 -2.66 3.64
CA VAL A 258 -2.44 -2.86 2.57
C VAL A 258 -2.79 -4.08 1.71
N LEU A 259 -3.22 -5.19 2.32
CA LEU A 259 -3.70 -6.38 1.61
C LEU A 259 -4.95 -6.09 0.78
N ALA A 260 -5.95 -5.42 1.35
CA ALA A 260 -7.16 -5.05 0.64
C ALA A 260 -6.86 -4.13 -0.56
N GLY A 261 -6.00 -3.12 -0.36
CA GLY A 261 -5.55 -2.22 -1.42
C GLY A 261 -4.80 -2.94 -2.53
N SER A 262 -3.91 -3.88 -2.14
CA SER A 262 -3.15 -4.69 -3.11
C SER A 262 -4.05 -5.64 -3.89
N ALA A 263 -5.05 -6.24 -3.25
CA ALA A 263 -6.02 -7.11 -3.92
C ALA A 263 -6.86 -6.31 -4.93
N ALA A 264 -7.34 -5.12 -4.55
CA ALA A 264 -8.06 -4.22 -5.44
C ALA A 264 -7.19 -3.79 -6.65
N HIS A 265 -5.94 -3.39 -6.41
CA HIS A 265 -4.99 -3.11 -7.51
C HIS A 265 -4.67 -4.32 -8.35
N PHE A 266 -4.58 -5.52 -7.77
CA PHE A 266 -4.35 -6.75 -8.52
C PHE A 266 -5.50 -7.02 -9.50
N VAL A 267 -6.75 -6.83 -9.06
CA VAL A 267 -7.93 -6.93 -9.95
C VAL A 267 -7.87 -5.84 -11.02
N ALA A 268 -7.65 -4.58 -10.66
CA ALA A 268 -7.55 -3.47 -11.62
C ALA A 268 -6.47 -3.74 -12.68
N VAL A 269 -5.27 -4.17 -12.27
CA VAL A 269 -4.18 -4.53 -13.18
C VAL A 269 -4.54 -5.73 -14.05
N SER A 270 -5.24 -6.73 -13.50
CA SER A 270 -5.66 -7.90 -14.28
C SER A 270 -6.55 -7.49 -15.46
N THR A 271 -7.43 -6.49 -15.28
CA THR A 271 -8.25 -5.95 -16.40
C THR A 271 -7.45 -5.23 -17.49
N GLN A 272 -6.24 -4.79 -17.19
CA GLN A 272 -5.34 -4.14 -18.16
C GLN A 272 -4.45 -5.16 -18.87
N VAL A 273 -3.99 -6.15 -18.10
CA VAL A 273 -3.02 -7.16 -18.58
C VAL A 273 -3.71 -8.25 -19.39
N LEU A 274 -4.95 -8.62 -19.05
CA LEU A 274 -5.67 -9.70 -19.71
C LEU A 274 -6.61 -9.15 -20.80
N PRO A 275 -6.73 -9.83 -21.96
CA PRO A 275 -7.71 -9.47 -22.97
C PRO A 275 -9.14 -9.57 -22.45
N GLN A 276 -10.03 -8.72 -22.95
CA GLN A 276 -11.45 -8.78 -22.56
C GLN A 276 -12.11 -10.07 -23.06
N GLY A 277 -12.73 -10.83 -22.16
CA GLY A 277 -13.48 -12.06 -22.48
C GLY A 277 -12.85 -13.38 -21.99
N ILE A 278 -11.77 -13.32 -21.21
CA ILE A 278 -11.20 -14.44 -20.43
C ILE A 278 -11.53 -14.19 -18.96
#